data_AF-A0A2N1VUG2-F1
#
_entry.id   AF-A0A2N1VUG2-F1
#
_cell.length_a   1.000
_cell.length_b   1.000
_cell.length_c   1.000
_cell.angle_alpha   90.00
_cell.angle_beta   90.00
_cell.angle_gamma   90.00
#
_symmetry.space_group_name_H-M   'P 1'
#
loop_
_entity.id
_entity.type
_entity.pdbx_description
1 polymer ?
#
loop_
_entity_poly.entity_id
_entity_poly.type
_entity_poly.pdbx_seq_one_letter_code
_entity_poly.pdbx_strand_id
1 'polypeptide(L)'
;MNSENIEKVLETEIFDEYIKSEDYISKYYLKKLLKRNFPSISEEIIYFAINFCNDIIKPPRKKKEYIKTLSRVLSEHSSRASLTI
;
A
#
# COMPACT_ATOMS: atom_id res chain seq x y z
N MET A 1 2.86 -9.75 -10.21
CA MET A 1 3.73 -8.65 -9.73
C MET A 1 4.38 -9.09 -8.42
N ASN A 2 5.70 -8.99 -8.27
CA ASN A 2 6.41 -9.49 -7.07
C ASN A 2 6.19 -8.55 -5.87
N SER A 3 5.80 -9.10 -4.71
CA SER A 3 5.59 -8.35 -3.46
C SER A 3 6.86 -7.63 -3.00
N GLU A 4 8.04 -8.22 -3.22
CA GLU A 4 9.33 -7.62 -2.84
C GLU A 4 9.61 -6.30 -3.57
N ASN A 5 9.15 -6.17 -4.83
CA ASN A 5 9.30 -4.93 -5.59
C ASN A 5 8.38 -3.82 -5.05
N ILE A 6 7.15 -4.18 -4.68
CA ILE A 6 6.18 -3.24 -4.10
C ILE A 6 6.69 -2.74 -2.74
N GLU A 7 7.17 -3.66 -1.90
CA GLU A 7 7.71 -3.36 -0.57
C GLU A 7 8.87 -2.37 -0.63
N LYS A 8 9.88 -2.61 -1.49
CA LYS A 8 11.03 -1.70 -1.65
C LYS A 8 10.63 -0.28 -2.05
N VAL A 9 9.68 -0.14 -2.99
CA VAL A 9 9.17 1.18 -3.40
C VAL A 9 8.48 1.88 -2.24
N LEU A 10 7.62 1.17 -1.51
CA LEU A 10 6.92 1.72 -0.36
C LEU A 10 7.86 2.11 0.79
N GLU A 11 8.91 1.32 1.07
CA GLU A 11 9.93 1.66 2.07
C GLU A 11 10.71 2.92 1.71
N THR A 12 10.97 3.13 0.42
CA THR A 12 11.70 4.30 -0.08
C THR A 12 10.84 5.56 -0.04
N GLU A 13 9.57 5.44 -0.40
CA GLU A 13 8.73 6.58 -0.71
C GLU A 13 7.84 7.00 0.47
N ILE A 14 7.49 6.10 1.39
CA ILE A 14 6.75 6.47 2.60
C ILE A 14 7.76 6.97 3.62
N PHE A 15 7.88 8.29 3.77
CA PHE A 15 8.76 8.91 4.76
C PHE A 15 8.04 9.12 6.10
N ASP A 16 8.78 8.99 7.21
CA ASP A 16 8.26 9.14 8.58
C ASP A 16 7.65 10.54 8.81
N GLU A 17 8.14 11.56 8.10
CA GLU A 17 7.64 12.94 8.14
C GLU A 17 6.22 13.13 7.57
N TYR A 18 5.73 12.19 6.74
CA TYR A 18 4.34 12.17 6.25
C TYR A 18 3.40 11.45 7.20
N ILE A 19 3.94 10.88 8.29
CA ILE A 19 3.20 10.25 9.37
C ILE A 19 3.04 11.27 10.51
N LYS A 20 2.31 12.38 10.24
CA LYS A 20 2.07 13.43 11.26
C LYS A 20 0.83 13.12 12.09
N SER A 21 1.01 13.28 13.40
CA SER A 21 0.16 13.23 14.63
C SER A 21 -1.31 12.76 14.63
N GLU A 22 -1.99 12.58 13.51
CA GLU A 22 -3.33 12.00 13.42
C GLU A 22 -3.25 10.60 12.78
N ASP A 23 -2.55 9.67 13.44
CA ASP A 23 -2.64 8.19 13.36
C ASP A 23 -2.83 7.48 11.99
N TYR A 24 -2.74 8.13 10.84
CA TYR A 24 -3.07 7.56 9.54
C TYR A 24 -2.14 8.11 8.44
N ILE A 25 -1.62 7.22 7.60
CA ILE A 25 -0.99 7.65 6.34
C ILE A 25 -2.11 8.10 5.41
N SER A 26 -2.02 9.33 4.89
CA SER A 26 -3.06 9.91 4.01
C SER A 26 -3.42 8.96 2.86
N LYS A 27 -4.70 8.57 2.79
CA LYS A 27 -5.24 7.72 1.71
C LYS A 27 -4.99 8.34 0.33
N TYR A 28 -5.11 9.66 0.23
CA TYR A 28 -4.88 10.41 -1.00
C TYR A 28 -3.41 10.31 -1.45
N TYR A 29 -2.48 10.48 -0.51
CA TYR A 29 -1.06 10.33 -0.77
C TYR A 29 -0.71 8.91 -1.24
N LEU A 30 -1.16 7.88 -0.52
CA LEU A 30 -0.92 6.47 -0.89
C LEU A 30 -1.53 6.13 -2.24
N LYS A 31 -2.75 6.58 -2.54
CA LYS A 31 -3.37 6.37 -3.86
C LYS A 31 -2.50 6.95 -4.96
N LYS A 32 -2.05 8.20 -4.82
CA LYS A 32 -1.22 8.90 -5.81
C LYS A 32 0.12 8.18 -6.01
N LEU A 33 0.78 7.78 -4.92
CA LEU A 33 2.04 7.04 -4.94
C LEU A 33 1.89 5.68 -5.64
N LEU A 34 0.86 4.91 -5.27
CA LEU A 34 0.61 3.59 -5.85
C LEU A 34 0.24 3.68 -7.33
N LYS A 35 -0.57 4.66 -7.74
CA LYS A 35 -0.88 4.85 -9.17
C LYS A 35 0.32 5.30 -10.00
N ARG A 36 1.20 6.13 -9.42
CA ARG A 36 2.43 6.56 -10.09
C ARG A 36 3.39 5.39 -10.33
N ASN A 37 3.58 4.53 -9.33
CA ASN A 37 4.57 3.45 -9.38
C ASN A 37 4.00 2.14 -9.95
N PHE A 38 2.70 1.90 -9.79
CA PHE A 38 2.01 0.67 -10.18
C PHE A 38 0.69 0.99 -10.93
N PRO A 39 0.77 1.61 -12.12
CA PRO A 39 -0.42 2.06 -12.85
C PRO A 39 -1.38 0.91 -13.24
N SER A 40 -0.86 -0.32 -13.34
CA SER A 40 -1.62 -1.53 -13.64
C SER A 40 -2.52 -2.02 -12.51
N ILE A 41 -2.31 -1.57 -11.26
CA ILE A 41 -3.22 -1.91 -10.16
C ILE A 41 -4.49 -1.07 -10.30
N SER A 42 -5.65 -1.72 -10.24
CA SER A 42 -6.93 -1.01 -10.27
C SER A 42 -7.09 -0.10 -9.05
N GLU A 43 -7.84 1.00 -9.20
CA GLU A 43 -8.11 1.89 -8.07
C GLU A 43 -8.85 1.18 -6.94
N GLU A 44 -9.75 0.25 -7.27
CA GLU A 44 -10.50 -0.55 -6.31
C GLU A 44 -9.58 -1.39 -5.42
N ILE A 45 -8.59 -2.06 -5.99
CA ILE A 45 -7.60 -2.85 -5.22
C ILE A 45 -6.76 -1.92 -4.33
N ILE A 46 -6.35 -0.76 -4.84
CA ILE A 46 -5.61 0.25 -4.08
C ILE A 46 -6.43 0.73 -2.87
N TYR A 47 -7.69 1.10 -3.09
CA TYR A 47 -8.59 1.56 -2.01
C TYR A 47 -8.84 0.47 -0.97
N PHE A 48 -9.11 -0.76 -1.42
CA PHE A 48 -9.29 -1.91 -0.54
C PHE A 48 -8.06 -2.12 0.33
N ALA A 49 -6.87 -2.18 -0.27
CA ALA A 49 -5.63 -2.46 0.45
C ALA A 49 -5.30 -1.37 1.49
N ILE A 50 -5.49 -0.09 1.13
CA ILE A 50 -5.28 1.03 2.05
C ILE A 50 -6.27 1.00 3.22
N ASN A 51 -7.56 0.73 2.96
CA ASN A 51 -8.57 0.65 4.02
C ASN A 51 -8.29 -0.53 4.95
N PHE A 52 -8.04 -1.71 4.39
CA PHE A 52 -7.69 -2.92 5.14
C PHE A 52 -6.48 -2.68 6.05
N CYS A 53 -5.41 -2.05 5.53
CA CYS A 53 -4.23 -1.77 6.33
C CYS A 53 -4.52 -0.77 7.45
N ASN A 54 -5.27 0.30 7.20
CA ASN A 54 -5.61 1.30 8.22
C ASN A 54 -6.54 0.74 9.32
N ASP A 55 -7.43 -0.19 8.98
CA ASP A 55 -8.35 -0.79 9.95
C ASP A 55 -7.63 -1.74 10.93
N ILE A 56 -6.59 -2.43 10.45
CA ILE A 56 -5.88 -3.48 11.22
C ILE A 56 -4.61 -2.93 11.86
N ILE A 57 -3.93 -2.01 11.18
CA ILE A 57 -2.66 -1.43 11.59
C ILE A 57 -2.88 0.06 11.74
N LYS A 58 -2.90 0.54 12.98
CA LYS A 58 -2.90 1.98 13.27
C LYS A 58 -1.44 2.47 13.30
N PRO A 59 -1.00 3.35 12.36
CA PRO A 59 0.22 4.15 12.46
C PRO A 59 0.29 4.92 13.79
N PRO A 60 1.46 5.44 14.23
CA PRO A 60 2.72 5.58 13.49
C PRO A 60 3.78 4.50 13.75
N ARG A 61 3.70 3.76 14.86
CA ARG A 61 4.80 2.86 15.31
C ARG A 61 4.97 1.57 14.48
N LYS A 62 4.04 1.31 13.56
CA LYS A 62 3.96 0.06 12.79
C LYS A 62 4.22 0.24 11.29
N LYS A 63 4.94 1.28 10.87
CA LYS A 63 5.24 1.56 9.45
C LYS A 63 5.70 0.32 8.67
N LYS A 64 6.69 -0.41 9.19
CA LYS A 64 7.21 -1.62 8.55
C LYS A 64 6.13 -2.71 8.39
N GLU A 65 5.31 -2.90 9.41
CA GLU A 65 4.18 -3.84 9.38
C GLU A 65 3.10 -3.40 8.39
N TYR A 66 2.84 -2.09 8.31
CA TYR A 66 1.91 -1.49 7.36
C TYR A 66 2.39 -1.71 5.92
N ILE A 67 3.65 -1.40 5.63
CA ILE A 67 4.25 -1.58 4.30
C ILE A 67 4.21 -3.06 3.89
N LYS A 68 4.61 -3.97 4.78
CA LYS A 68 4.60 -5.41 4.51
C LYS A 68 3.20 -5.95 4.26
N THR A 69 2.21 -5.47 5.02
CA THR A 69 0.80 -5.85 4.82
C THR A 69 0.27 -5.31 3.50
N LEU A 70 0.55 -4.04 3.22
CA LEU A 70 0.13 -3.37 2.00
C LEU A 70 0.73 -4.02 0.75
N SER A 71 2.04 -4.31 0.75
CA SER A 71 2.73 -4.98 -0.36
C SER A 71 2.13 -6.37 -0.64
N ARG A 72 1.84 -7.12 0.43
CA ARG A 72 1.20 -8.44 0.34
C ARG A 72 -0.18 -8.35 -0.29
N VAL A 73 -1.09 -7.52 0.24
CA VAL A 73 -2.46 -7.40 -0.26
C VAL A 73 -2.47 -6.95 -1.73
N LEU A 74 -1.65 -5.97 -2.10
CA LEU A 74 -1.53 -5.51 -3.48
C LEU A 74 -1.03 -6.63 -4.42
N SER A 75 -0.05 -7.41 -3.98
CA SER A 75 0.52 -8.50 -4.79
C SER A 75 -0.44 -9.68 -4.98
N GLU A 76 -1.18 -10.08 -3.94
CA GLU A 76 -2.13 -11.19 -3.97
C GLU A 76 -3.30 -10.87 -4.91
N HIS A 77 -3.85 -9.65 -4.82
CA HIS A 77 -4.98 -9.24 -5.65
C HIS A 77 -4.58 -8.92 -7.10
N SER A 78 -3.37 -8.41 -7.33
CA SER A 78 -2.85 -8.22 -8.70
C SER A 78 -2.58 -9.55 -9.40
N SER A 79 -2.14 -10.58 -8.67
CA SER A 79 -1.88 -11.91 -9.24
C SER A 79 -3.17 -12.68 -9.54
N ARG A 80 -4.21 -12.50 -8.72
CA ARG A 80 -5.55 -13.05 -8.99
C ARG A 80 -6.22 -12.40 -10.20
N ALA A 81 -6.03 -11.09 -10.41
CA ALA A 81 -6.53 -10.42 -11.61
C ALA A 81 -5.89 -10.96 -12.90
N SER A 82 -4.64 -11.45 -12.85
CA SER A 82 -3.95 -12.06 -14.00
C SER A 82 -4.33 -13.52 -14.28
N LEU A 83 -5.01 -14.21 -13.36
CA LEU A 83 -5.44 -15.61 -13.54
C LEU A 83 -6.82 -15.74 -14.23
N THR A 84 -7.50 -14.63 -14.47
CA THR A 84 -8.84 -14.59 -15.08
C THR A 84 -8.78 -14.21 -16.57
N ILE A 85 -7.70 -14.55 -17.28
CA ILE A 85 -7.55 -14.35 -18.73
C ILE A 85 -7.30 -15.71 -19.39
#